data_AF-A0A2M6GLQ4-F1
#
_entry.id   AF-A0A2M6GLQ4-F1
#
_cell.length_a   1.000
_cell.length_b   1.000
_cell.length_c   1.000
_cell.angle_alpha   90.00
_cell.angle_beta   90.00
_cell.angle_gamma   90.00
#
_symmetry.space_group_name_H-M   'P 1'
#
loop_
_entity.id
_entity.type
_entity.pdbx_description
1 polymer ?
#
loop_
_entity_poly.entity_id
_entity_poly.type
_entity_poly.pdbx_seq_one_letter_code
_entity_poly.pdbx_strand_id
1 'polypeptide(L)' 'FDQNLTELGVLHVINNAGKVVFAKSLEPTTGTYSHTMNVGRLNPGFYNIEVKTSDTTFWKKVRIKK' A
#
# COMPACT_ATOMS: atom_id res chain seq x y z
N PHE A 1 -5.05 -5.88 4.06
CA PHE A 1 -4.99 -5.76 2.60
C PHE A 1 -3.93 -6.76 2.23
N ASP A 2 -4.35 -7.84 1.61
CA ASP A 2 -3.55 -9.05 1.51
C ASP A 2 -3.46 -9.37 0.03
N GLN A 3 -2.23 -9.43 -0.48
CA GLN A 3 -1.94 -9.70 -1.88
C GLN A 3 -0.83 -10.74 -1.94
N ASN A 4 -0.98 -11.69 -2.85
CA ASN A 4 0.09 -12.63 -3.15
C ASN A 4 0.92 -12.03 -4.29
N LEU A 5 2.12 -11.55 -3.97
CA LEU A 5 3.03 -10.97 -4.96
C LEU A 5 3.95 -12.05 -5.51
N THR A 6 3.89 -12.27 -6.82
CA THR A 6 4.76 -13.19 -7.57
C THR A 6 6.02 -12.50 -8.09
N GLU A 7 6.10 -11.18 -7.97
CA GLU A 7 7.23 -10.35 -8.41
C GLU A 7 7.47 -9.19 -7.44
N LEU A 8 8.56 -8.45 -7.66
CA LEU A 8 8.88 -7.24 -6.93
C LEU A 8 7.77 -6.20 -7.06
N GLY A 9 7.46 -5.55 -5.95
CA GLY A 9 6.47 -4.47 -5.94
C GLY A 9 6.89 -3.30 -5.07
N VAL A 10 6.15 -2.20 -5.18
CA VAL A 10 6.27 -1.05 -4.29
C VAL A 10 4.90 -0.71 -3.73
N LEU A 11 4.79 -0.71 -2.41
CA LEU A 11 3.63 -0.19 -1.70
C LEU A 11 3.74 1.33 -1.60
N HIS A 12 2.68 2.03 -2.00
CA HIS A 12 2.46 3.44 -1.75
C HIS A 12 1.21 3.66 -0.91
N VAL A 13 1.29 4.59 0.03
CA VAL A 13 0.12 5.21 0.65
C VAL A 13 0.06 6.64 0.17
N ILE A 14 -1.05 6.98 -0.48
CA ILE A 14 -1.25 8.26 -1.17
C ILE A 14 -2.40 8.98 -0.49
N ASN A 15 -2.22 10.24 -0.10
CA ASN A 15 -3.28 11.04 0.48
C ASN A 15 -4.26 11.57 -0.58
N ASN A 16 -5.37 12.18 -0.15
CA ASN A 16 -6.38 12.73 -1.07
C ASN A 16 -5.86 13.88 -1.97
N ALA A 17 -4.69 14.45 -1.68
CA ALA A 17 -4.03 15.45 -2.53
C ALA A 17 -3.08 14.81 -3.58
N GLY A 18 -3.05 13.47 -3.68
CA GLY A 18 -2.19 12.75 -4.61
C GLY A 18 -0.73 12.61 -4.14
N LYS A 19 -0.40 13.04 -2.92
CA LYS A 19 0.97 12.94 -2.38
C LYS A 19 1.22 11.57 -1.76
N VAL A 20 2.33 10.93 -2.15
CA VAL A 20 2.86 9.73 -1.47
C VAL A 20 3.32 10.14 -0.07
N VAL A 21 2.66 9.59 0.95
CA VAL A 21 3.00 9.81 2.38
C VAL A 21 3.77 8.64 2.98
N PHE A 22 3.76 7.49 2.32
CA PHE A 22 4.55 6.31 2.69
C PHE A 22 4.89 5.51 1.43
N ALA A 23 6.11 4.98 1.37
CA ALA A 23 6.56 4.10 0.32
C ALA A 23 7.42 2.97 0.89
N LYS A 24 7.27 1.75 0.39
CA LYS A 24 8.12 0.61 0.77
C LYS A 24 8.21 -0.42 -0.35
N SER A 25 9.43 -0.88 -0.65
CA SER A 25 9.65 -2.01 -1.54
C SER A 25 9.14 -3.31 -0.91
N LEU A 26 8.55 -4.15 -1.74
CA LEU A 26 8.01 -5.46 -1.42
C LEU A 26 8.74 -6.51 -2.24
N GLU A 27 9.31 -7.48 -1.54
CA GLU A 27 9.88 -8.67 -2.16
C GLU A 27 8.76 -9.69 -2.43
N PRO A 28 8.83 -10.48 -3.52
CA PRO A 28 7.92 -11.59 -3.72
C PRO A 28 8.10 -12.62 -2.61
N THR A 29 6.99 -13.21 -2.16
CA THR A 29 7.00 -14.22 -1.09
C THR A 29 6.21 -15.44 -1.53
N THR A 30 6.65 -16.63 -1.15
CA THR A 30 5.87 -17.86 -1.42
C THR A 30 4.68 -17.95 -0.45
N GLY A 31 3.48 -17.58 -0.88
CA GLY A 31 2.22 -17.72 -0.13
C GLY A 31 1.55 -16.38 0.24
N THR A 32 0.35 -16.44 0.83
CA THR A 32 -0.38 -15.24 1.26
C THR A 32 0.22 -14.68 2.56
N TYR A 33 1.05 -13.65 2.45
CA TYR A 33 1.60 -12.96 3.62
C TYR A 33 0.83 -11.67 3.92
N SER A 34 0.32 -11.57 5.14
CA SER A 34 -0.14 -10.29 5.69
C SER A 34 1.05 -9.56 6.30
N HIS A 35 1.44 -8.42 5.71
CA HIS A 35 2.45 -7.54 6.30
C HIS A 35 1.77 -6.38 7.00
N THR A 36 1.88 -6.34 8.34
CA THR A 36 1.56 -5.14 9.10
C THR A 36 2.68 -4.13 8.90
N MET A 37 2.36 -2.94 8.41
CA MET A 37 3.30 -1.86 8.24
C MET A 37 2.96 -0.69 9.14
N ASN A 38 3.96 -0.16 9.82
CA ASN A 38 3.83 1.11 10.51
C ASN A 38 3.99 2.25 9.49
N VAL A 39 2.87 2.85 9.11
CA VAL A 39 2.80 3.99 8.16
C VAL A 39 2.89 5.35 8.87
N GLY A 40 3.19 5.35 10.17
CA GLY A 40 3.19 6.53 11.01
C GLY A 40 1.78 7.08 11.27
N ARG A 41 1.74 8.31 11.81
CA ARG A 41 0.47 8.99 12.10
C ARG A 41 -0.10 9.58 10.81
N LEU A 42 -1.27 9.09 10.42
CA LEU A 42 -2.05 9.66 9.32
C LEU A 42 -3.09 10.64 9.87
N ASN A 43 -3.30 11.74 9.15
CA ASN A 43 -4.40 12.65 9.43
C ASN A 43 -5.74 12.01 9.02
N PRO A 44 -6.87 12.36 9.66
CA PRO A 44 -8.16 11.91 9.19
C PRO A 44 -8.40 12.32 7.74
N GLY A 45 -8.89 11.39 6.92
CA GLY A 45 -9.04 11.63 5.48
C GLY A 45 -9.12 10.35 4.65
N PHE A 46 -9.17 10.52 3.34
CA PHE A 46 -9.10 9.42 2.38
C PHE A 46 -7.67 9.19 1.92
N TYR A 47 -7.33 7.92 1.77
CA TYR A 47 -6.04 7.48 1.27
C TYR A 47 -6.24 6.37 0.24
N ASN A 48 -5.37 6.34 -0.76
CA ASN A 48 -5.22 5.20 -1.65
C ASN A 48 -4.00 4.40 -1.20
N ILE A 49 -4.20 3.12 -0.97
CA ILE A 49 -3.14 2.15 -0.76
C ILE A 49 -2.95 1.47 -2.10
N GLU A 50 -1.77 1.62 -2.70
CA GLU A 50 -1.42 1.05 -4.00
C GLU A 50 -0.23 0.11 -3.84
N VAL A 51 -0.29 -1.08 -4.43
CA VAL A 51 0.86 -1.95 -4.63
C VAL A 51 1.09 -2.03 -6.13
N LYS A 52 2.22 -1.49 -6.58
CA LYS A 52 2.61 -1.46 -7.99
C LYS A 52 3.67 -2.52 -8.23
N THR A 53 3.39 -3.43 -9.16
CA THR A 53 4.36 -4.35 -9.73
C THR A 53 4.71 -3.91 -11.15
N SER A 54 5.44 -4.73 -11.92
CA SER A 54 5.83 -4.35 -13.28
C SER A 54 4.64 -4.30 -14.24
N ASP A 55 3.66 -5.17 -14.03
CA ASP A 55 2.51 -5.35 -14.92
C ASP A 55 1.17 -4.87 -14.32
N THR A 56 1.08 -4.82 -12.99
CA THR A 56 -0.21 -4.68 -12.30
C THR A 56 -0.11 -3.65 -11.17
N THR A 57 -1.20 -2.89 -10.99
CA THR A 57 -1.38 -2.06 -9.78
C THR A 57 -2.61 -2.55 -9.03
N PHE A 58 -2.38 -3.16 -7.88
CA PHE A 58 -3.43 -3.47 -6.92
C PHE A 58 -3.69 -2.23 -6.08
N TRP A 59 -4.94 -1.87 -5.86
CA TRP A 59 -5.24 -0.68 -5.07
C TRP A 59 -6.50 -0.83 -4.21
N LYS A 60 -6.53 -0.07 -3.13
CA LYS A 60 -7.69 0.07 -2.27
C LYS A 60 -7.77 1.47 -1.69
N LYS A 61 -8.95 2.07 -1.78
CA LYS A 61 -9.26 3.33 -1.07
C LYS A 61 -9.68 3.04 0.36
N VAL A 62 -9.12 3.78 1.32
CA VAL A 62 -9.43 3.68 2.75
C VAL A 62 -9.77 5.05 3.33
N ARG A 63 -10.63 5.07 4.34
CA ARG A 63 -10.95 6.28 5.11
C ARG A 63 -10.41 6.14 6.52
N ILE A 64 -9.49 7.02 6.88
CA ILE A 64 -8.99 7.14 8.25
C ILE A 64 -9.92 8.10 9.01
N LYS A 65 -10.50 7.62 10.10
CA LYS A 65 -11.33 8.41 11.01
C LYS A 65 -10.47 8.89 12.19
N LYS A 66 -10.96 9.93 12.88
CA LYS A 66 -10.33 10.45 14.10
C LYS A 66 -10.47 9.45 15.24
#